data_AF-A0A2N0P777-F1
#
_entry.id   AF-A0A2N0P777-F1
#
_cell.length_a   1.000
_cell.length_b   1.000
_cell.length_c   1.000
_cell.angle_alpha   90.00
_cell.angle_beta   90.00
_cell.angle_gamma   90.00
#
_symmetry.space_group_name_H-M   'P 1'
#
loop_
_entity.id
_entity.type
_entity.pdbx_description
1 polymer ?
#
loop_
_entity_poly.entity_id
_entity_poly.type
_entity_poly.pdbx_seq_one_letter_code
_entity_poly.pdbx_strand_id
1 'polypeptide(L)'
;MGKNELSLRNLHPGAYGTKENLDIVMKLKELGIYKSREQFPLNLNLTHGSEIPWNNGHCVVVNGTSAESSDIFYVMEDVSGVFYLIMGQNQWDYGSKKMTEKNVSDEDEKNFNSVEHSELQEYRDITIIFTTQPYEGSENLPEILIVSKDNFKSYFGPVFSARATFSLTRDINPNFWDINGLKNTIKGIGDDSINTVIAKRPYISEDHFHNVNPKADKRHKLDFFPFDIQGTEIYAPDHLIEN
;
A
#
# COMPACT_ATOMS: atom_id res chain seq x y z
N MET A 1 -26.55 3.80 7.19
CA MET A 1 -26.78 3.51 5.77
C MET A 1 -25.43 3.61 5.07
N GLY A 2 -24.99 2.55 4.40
CA GLY A 2 -23.76 2.58 3.61
C GLY A 2 -23.90 3.53 2.43
N LYS A 3 -22.79 4.13 1.99
CA LYS A 3 -22.76 4.84 0.70
C LYS A 3 -22.86 3.79 -0.41
N ASN A 4 -23.71 4.02 -1.41
CA ASN A 4 -23.87 3.14 -2.57
C ASN A 4 -23.04 3.59 -3.77
N GLU A 5 -22.38 4.75 -3.66
CA GLU A 5 -21.59 5.37 -4.71
C GLU A 5 -20.40 6.07 -4.07
N LEU A 6 -19.26 6.05 -4.74
CA LEU A 6 -18.05 6.70 -4.26
C LEU A 6 -17.13 7.02 -5.43
N SER A 7 -16.48 8.19 -5.40
CA SER A 7 -15.46 8.48 -6.40
C SER A 7 -14.19 7.67 -6.18
N LEU A 8 -13.40 7.45 -7.25
CA LEU A 8 -12.10 6.79 -7.14
C LEU A 8 -11.17 7.50 -6.15
N ARG A 9 -11.23 8.83 -6.05
CA ARG A 9 -10.54 9.63 -5.01
C ARG A 9 -10.86 9.19 -3.59
N ASN A 10 -12.11 8.84 -3.35
CA ASN A 10 -12.58 8.42 -2.04
C ASN A 10 -12.37 6.91 -1.82
N LEU A 11 -12.32 6.11 -2.89
CA LEU A 11 -12.01 4.67 -2.84
C LEU A 11 -10.52 4.45 -2.60
N HIS A 12 -9.69 5.35 -3.14
CA HIS A 12 -8.25 5.35 -2.99
C HIS A 12 -7.76 6.70 -2.44
N PRO A 13 -7.99 6.99 -1.15
CA PRO A 13 -7.68 8.29 -0.58
C PRO A 13 -6.19 8.62 -0.69
N GLY A 14 -5.91 9.79 -1.25
CA GLY A 14 -4.55 10.31 -1.41
C GLY A 14 -3.76 9.68 -2.56
N ALA A 15 -4.37 8.83 -3.38
CA ALA A 15 -3.72 8.32 -4.58
C ALA A 15 -3.37 9.46 -5.56
N TYR A 16 -2.23 9.33 -6.22
CA TYR A 16 -1.89 10.14 -7.39
C TYR A 16 -2.69 9.66 -8.61
N GLY A 17 -2.98 10.57 -9.53
CA GLY A 17 -3.80 10.34 -10.72
C GLY A 17 -4.41 11.65 -11.22
N THR A 18 -4.85 11.68 -12.47
CA THR A 18 -5.55 12.86 -12.99
C THR A 18 -6.83 13.15 -12.22
N LYS A 19 -7.22 14.42 -12.19
CA LYS A 19 -8.52 14.83 -11.65
C LYS A 19 -9.68 14.11 -12.32
N GLU A 20 -9.60 13.93 -13.64
CA GLU A 20 -10.63 13.24 -14.44
C GLU A 20 -10.85 11.81 -13.92
N ASN A 21 -9.79 11.02 -13.73
CA ASN A 21 -9.90 9.67 -13.18
C ASN A 21 -10.41 9.67 -11.74
N LEU A 22 -9.78 10.47 -10.88
CA LEU A 22 -10.08 10.49 -9.45
C LEU A 22 -11.52 10.91 -9.16
N ASP A 23 -12.13 11.72 -10.03
CA ASP A 23 -13.49 12.21 -9.87
C ASP A 23 -14.54 11.27 -10.52
N ILE A 24 -14.14 10.16 -11.17
CA ILE A 24 -15.07 9.12 -11.64
C ILE A 24 -15.82 8.53 -10.44
N VAL A 25 -17.15 8.58 -10.47
CA VAL A 25 -18.03 8.07 -9.41
C VAL A 25 -18.47 6.65 -9.74
N MET A 26 -18.01 5.69 -8.94
CA MET A 26 -18.30 4.27 -9.08
C MET A 26 -19.50 3.87 -8.23
N LYS A 27 -20.34 2.98 -8.78
CA LYS A 27 -21.38 2.27 -8.03
C LYS A 27 -20.71 1.23 -7.13
N LEU A 28 -21.04 1.28 -5.84
CA LEU A 28 -20.54 0.32 -4.86
C LEU A 28 -21.47 -0.89 -4.83
N LYS A 29 -20.86 -2.07 -4.99
CA LYS A 29 -21.51 -3.37 -4.86
C LYS A 29 -20.82 -4.14 -3.74
N GLU A 30 -21.52 -5.08 -3.13
CA GLU A 30 -20.88 -6.04 -2.23
C GLU A 30 -19.92 -6.91 -3.06
N LEU A 31 -18.68 -7.02 -2.60
CA LEU A 31 -17.60 -7.72 -3.29
C LEU A 31 -17.22 -8.99 -2.54
N GLY A 32 -17.23 -10.12 -3.25
CA GLY A 32 -16.56 -11.35 -2.84
C GLY A 32 -15.10 -11.36 -3.30
N ILE A 33 -14.22 -11.99 -2.53
CA ILE A 33 -12.80 -12.15 -2.89
C ILE A 33 -12.56 -13.59 -3.33
N TYR A 34 -11.95 -13.76 -4.50
CA TYR A 34 -11.64 -15.06 -5.08
C TYR A 34 -10.17 -15.15 -5.46
N LYS A 35 -9.60 -16.36 -5.42
CA LYS A 35 -8.24 -16.63 -5.94
C LYS A 35 -8.37 -17.51 -7.16
N SER A 36 -8.00 -16.98 -8.31
CA SER A 36 -8.04 -17.70 -9.58
C SER A 36 -6.94 -18.77 -9.64
N ARG A 37 -7.24 -19.89 -10.31
CA ARG A 37 -6.23 -20.90 -10.68
C ARG A 37 -5.58 -20.56 -12.02
N GLU A 38 -6.33 -19.90 -12.88
CA GLU A 38 -5.95 -19.49 -14.21
C GLU A 38 -5.45 -18.05 -14.22
N GLN A 39 -4.67 -17.69 -15.23
CA GLN A 39 -4.14 -16.34 -15.41
C GLN A 39 -5.09 -15.52 -16.28
N PHE A 40 -5.59 -14.43 -15.74
CA PHE A 40 -6.33 -13.41 -16.48
C PHE A 40 -5.35 -12.40 -17.11
N PRO A 41 -5.64 -11.84 -18.30
CA PRO A 41 -6.75 -12.15 -19.20
C PRO A 41 -6.46 -13.29 -20.19
N LEU A 42 -5.33 -13.99 -20.07
CA LEU A 42 -4.99 -15.15 -20.91
C LEU A 42 -6.12 -16.20 -20.93
N ASN A 43 -6.82 -16.35 -19.81
CA ASN A 43 -8.05 -17.10 -19.69
C ASN A 43 -9.15 -16.23 -19.05
N LEU A 44 -10.34 -16.23 -19.65
CA LEU A 44 -11.51 -15.54 -19.11
C LEU A 44 -12.43 -16.49 -18.32
N ASN A 45 -12.26 -17.80 -18.43
CA ASN A 45 -12.99 -18.80 -17.67
C ASN A 45 -12.19 -19.17 -16.41
N LEU A 46 -12.40 -18.39 -15.35
CA LEU A 46 -11.63 -18.48 -14.11
C LEU A 46 -12.33 -19.35 -13.07
N THR A 47 -11.56 -20.07 -12.26
CA THR A 47 -12.11 -20.99 -11.26
C THR A 47 -11.48 -20.88 -9.87
N HIS A 48 -12.33 -21.03 -8.85
CA HIS A 48 -11.96 -21.24 -7.44
C HIS A 48 -12.80 -22.39 -6.85
N GLY A 49 -12.57 -23.60 -7.35
CA GLY A 49 -13.41 -24.77 -7.05
C GLY A 49 -14.71 -24.82 -7.88
N SER A 50 -15.33 -23.66 -8.12
CA SER A 50 -16.35 -23.41 -9.15
C SER A 50 -15.93 -22.24 -10.04
N GLU A 51 -16.67 -21.99 -11.10
CA GLU A 51 -16.52 -20.79 -11.94
C GLU A 51 -16.63 -19.51 -11.10
N ILE A 52 -15.77 -18.53 -11.40
CA ILE A 52 -15.77 -17.21 -10.79
C ILE A 52 -16.52 -16.27 -11.75
N PRO A 53 -17.64 -15.66 -11.33
CA PRO A 53 -18.40 -14.73 -12.17
C PRO A 53 -17.76 -13.33 -12.15
N TRP A 54 -16.50 -13.22 -12.57
CA TRP A 54 -15.67 -12.03 -12.35
C TRP A 54 -16.20 -10.76 -13.04
N ASN A 55 -16.95 -10.89 -14.13
CA ASN A 55 -17.45 -9.78 -14.95
C ASN A 55 -18.76 -9.16 -14.45
N ASN A 56 -19.37 -9.68 -13.37
CA ASN A 56 -20.65 -9.17 -12.87
C ASN A 56 -20.50 -7.94 -11.93
N GLY A 57 -19.28 -7.53 -11.61
CA GLY A 57 -18.95 -6.42 -10.71
C GLY A 57 -19.13 -6.72 -9.22
N HIS A 58 -19.22 -7.98 -8.82
CA HIS A 58 -19.32 -8.44 -7.43
C HIS A 58 -18.09 -9.22 -6.97
N CYS A 59 -16.99 -9.20 -7.74
CA CYS A 59 -15.81 -10.02 -7.47
C CYS A 59 -14.55 -9.18 -7.52
N VAL A 60 -13.71 -9.34 -6.49
CA VAL A 60 -12.28 -9.04 -6.55
C VAL A 60 -11.54 -10.35 -6.73
N VAL A 61 -10.78 -10.44 -7.81
CA VAL A 61 -10.05 -11.65 -8.16
C VAL A 61 -8.57 -11.40 -7.94
N VAL A 62 -7.96 -12.21 -7.07
CA VAL A 62 -6.51 -12.39 -7.04
C VAL A 62 -6.15 -13.28 -8.21
N ASN A 63 -5.30 -12.77 -9.09
CA ASN A 63 -4.95 -13.43 -10.34
C ASN A 63 -4.15 -14.72 -10.10
N GLY A 64 -4.14 -15.60 -11.09
CA GLY A 64 -3.36 -16.82 -11.07
C GLY A 64 -1.86 -16.53 -10.91
N THR A 65 -1.16 -17.41 -10.21
CA THR A 65 0.29 -17.30 -10.00
C THR A 65 1.02 -17.10 -11.33
N SER A 66 1.98 -16.18 -11.35
CA SER A 66 2.80 -15.84 -12.52
C SER A 66 2.03 -15.21 -13.69
N ALA A 67 0.84 -14.66 -13.47
CA ALA A 67 0.18 -13.84 -14.48
C ALA A 67 1.09 -12.66 -14.88
N GLU A 68 1.12 -12.34 -16.18
CA GLU A 68 1.98 -11.27 -16.71
C GLU A 68 1.40 -9.87 -16.48
N SER A 69 0.10 -9.80 -16.19
CA SER A 69 -0.63 -8.56 -15.91
C SER A 69 -1.49 -8.74 -14.66
N SER A 70 -1.69 -7.63 -13.94
CA SER A 70 -2.56 -7.48 -12.76
C SER A 70 -2.48 -8.60 -11.73
N ASP A 71 -1.88 -8.32 -10.57
CA ASP A 71 -1.95 -9.22 -9.42
C ASP A 71 -3.38 -9.40 -8.89
N ILE A 72 -4.18 -8.33 -8.97
CA ILE A 72 -5.60 -8.33 -8.63
C ILE A 72 -6.38 -7.60 -9.72
N PHE A 73 -7.61 -8.00 -9.97
CA PHE A 73 -8.50 -7.23 -10.85
C PHE A 73 -9.96 -7.37 -10.44
N TYR A 74 -10.77 -6.42 -10.88
CA TYR A 74 -12.21 -6.41 -10.66
C TYR A 74 -12.92 -5.45 -11.61
N VAL A 75 -14.19 -5.73 -11.89
CA VAL A 75 -15.02 -4.86 -12.71
C VAL A 75 -15.82 -3.89 -11.82
N MET A 76 -15.86 -2.62 -12.21
CA MET A 76 -16.73 -1.61 -11.62
C MET A 76 -17.61 -0.97 -12.69
N GLU A 77 -18.73 -0.40 -12.26
CA GLU A 77 -19.65 0.34 -13.12
C GLU A 77 -19.74 1.77 -12.57
N ASP A 78 -19.57 2.77 -13.43
CA ASP A 78 -19.76 4.16 -13.02
C ASP A 78 -21.25 4.55 -12.99
N VAL A 79 -21.54 5.73 -12.43
CA VAL A 79 -22.91 6.26 -12.39
C VAL A 79 -23.53 6.51 -13.78
N SER A 80 -22.72 6.60 -14.82
CA SER A 80 -23.13 6.78 -16.22
C SER A 80 -23.41 5.46 -16.95
N GLY A 81 -23.12 4.31 -16.33
CA GLY A 81 -23.28 2.98 -16.91
C GLY A 81 -22.08 2.49 -17.73
N VAL A 82 -20.91 3.14 -17.62
CA VAL A 82 -19.66 2.70 -18.23
C VAL A 82 -19.00 1.66 -17.32
N PHE A 83 -18.56 0.56 -17.91
CA PHE A 83 -17.84 -0.49 -17.19
C PHE A 83 -16.33 -0.26 -17.23
N TYR A 84 -15.71 -0.40 -16.07
CA TYR A 84 -14.28 -0.26 -15.87
C TYR A 84 -13.68 -1.57 -15.41
N LEU A 85 -12.56 -1.96 -16.01
CA LEU A 85 -11.71 -3.04 -15.52
C LEU A 85 -10.60 -2.41 -14.67
N ILE A 86 -10.69 -2.59 -13.36
CA ILE A 86 -9.69 -2.10 -12.42
C ILE A 86 -8.59 -3.15 -12.29
N MET A 87 -7.36 -2.75 -12.61
CA MET A 87 -6.19 -3.61 -12.75
C MET A 87 -5.15 -3.26 -11.69
N GLY A 88 -5.14 -3.99 -10.59
CA GLY A 88 -4.28 -3.73 -9.44
C GLY A 88 -2.93 -4.43 -9.53
N GLN A 89 -1.86 -3.67 -9.38
CA GLN A 89 -0.47 -4.12 -9.41
C GLN A 89 0.20 -3.88 -8.06
N ASN A 90 0.79 -4.92 -7.47
CA ASN A 90 1.43 -4.86 -6.17
C ASN A 90 2.96 -4.88 -6.30
N GLN A 91 3.59 -3.73 -6.12
CA GLN A 91 5.02 -3.55 -6.24
C GLN A 91 5.67 -3.46 -4.86
N TRP A 92 6.12 -4.61 -4.37
CA TRP A 92 6.76 -4.72 -3.06
C TRP A 92 8.28 -4.70 -3.19
N ASP A 93 8.90 -3.59 -2.79
CA ASP A 93 10.34 -3.51 -2.59
C ASP A 93 10.62 -3.27 -1.11
N TYR A 94 11.50 -4.10 -0.55
CA TYR A 94 11.88 -4.10 0.86
C TYR A 94 13.13 -3.25 1.13
N GLY A 95 13.70 -2.63 0.09
CA GLY A 95 14.80 -1.69 0.13
C GLY A 95 14.35 -0.24 -0.04
N SER A 96 15.31 0.68 0.06
CA SER A 96 15.05 2.13 -0.04
C SER A 96 14.93 2.64 -1.48
N LYS A 97 14.67 1.76 -2.45
CA LYS A 97 14.56 2.14 -3.85
C LYS A 97 13.22 2.85 -4.07
N LYS A 98 13.24 3.92 -4.86
CA LYS A 98 12.03 4.63 -5.28
C LYS A 98 11.42 3.98 -6.51
N MET A 99 10.10 4.04 -6.62
CA MET A 99 9.39 3.70 -7.86
C MET A 99 9.44 4.90 -8.81
N THR A 100 9.83 4.68 -10.06
CA THR A 100 9.98 5.74 -11.07
C THR A 100 8.80 5.75 -12.03
N GLU A 101 8.60 6.86 -12.77
CA GLU A 101 7.65 6.92 -13.89
C GLU A 101 7.83 5.78 -14.88
N LYS A 102 9.08 5.42 -15.23
CA LYS A 102 9.33 4.30 -16.13
C LYS A 102 8.76 2.99 -15.57
N ASN A 103 8.94 2.73 -14.28
CA ASN A 103 8.40 1.51 -13.67
C ASN A 103 6.86 1.51 -13.71
N VAL A 104 6.24 2.67 -13.51
CA VAL A 104 4.79 2.83 -13.64
C VAL A 104 4.33 2.54 -15.06
N SER A 105 4.97 3.17 -16.06
CA SER A 105 4.65 2.95 -17.47
C SER A 105 4.87 1.51 -17.91
N ASP A 106 5.95 0.86 -17.45
CA ASP A 106 6.23 -0.55 -17.76
C ASP A 106 5.10 -1.47 -17.22
N GLU A 107 4.53 -1.18 -16.05
CA GLU A 107 3.41 -1.97 -15.49
C GLU A 107 2.07 -1.68 -16.16
N ASP A 108 1.82 -0.41 -16.51
CA ASP A 108 0.63 0.00 -17.23
C ASP A 108 0.60 -0.57 -18.66
N GLU A 109 1.73 -0.56 -19.36
CA GLU A 109 1.88 -1.14 -20.70
C GLU A 109 1.58 -2.66 -20.69
N LYS A 110 2.00 -3.39 -19.65
CA LYS A 110 1.64 -4.82 -19.51
C LYS A 110 0.14 -5.02 -19.37
N ASN A 111 -0.52 -4.19 -18.55
CA ASN A 111 -1.96 -4.23 -18.36
C ASN A 111 -2.69 -3.91 -19.68
N PHE A 112 -2.35 -2.78 -20.31
CA PHE A 112 -2.91 -2.35 -21.59
C PHE A 112 -2.77 -3.44 -22.66
N ASN A 113 -1.55 -3.95 -22.88
CA ASN A 113 -1.31 -5.00 -23.87
C ASN A 113 -2.13 -6.26 -23.58
N SER A 114 -2.27 -6.65 -22.31
CA SER A 114 -3.05 -7.83 -21.94
C SER A 114 -4.55 -7.67 -22.27
N VAL A 115 -5.10 -6.46 -22.12
CA VAL A 115 -6.49 -6.13 -22.45
C VAL A 115 -6.67 -6.04 -23.96
N GLU A 116 -5.77 -5.35 -24.68
CA GLU A 116 -5.84 -5.17 -26.14
C GLU A 116 -5.85 -6.51 -26.89
N HIS A 117 -5.07 -7.49 -26.41
CA HIS A 117 -4.96 -8.83 -27.01
C HIS A 117 -6.06 -9.80 -26.55
N SER A 118 -7.10 -9.30 -25.89
CA SER A 118 -8.20 -10.10 -25.33
C SER A 118 -9.58 -9.57 -25.75
N GLU A 119 -10.65 -10.29 -25.38
CA GLU A 119 -12.04 -9.91 -25.68
C GLU A 119 -12.60 -8.88 -24.69
N LEU A 120 -11.77 -7.97 -24.18
CA LEU A 120 -12.10 -7.02 -23.09
C LEU A 120 -12.25 -5.57 -23.55
N GLN A 121 -12.37 -5.33 -24.85
CA GLN A 121 -12.45 -3.99 -25.46
C GLN A 121 -13.69 -3.17 -25.04
N GLU A 122 -14.70 -3.81 -24.44
CA GLU A 122 -15.89 -3.13 -23.91
C GLU A 122 -15.65 -2.43 -22.56
N TYR A 123 -14.56 -2.77 -21.87
CA TYR A 123 -14.18 -2.17 -20.59
C TYR A 123 -13.20 -1.02 -20.82
N ARG A 124 -13.32 0.03 -20.02
CA ARG A 124 -12.23 1.01 -19.84
C ARG A 124 -11.30 0.50 -18.74
N ASP A 125 -10.02 0.40 -19.00
CA ASP A 125 -9.05 -0.04 -18.01
C ASP A 125 -8.56 1.12 -17.14
N ILE A 126 -8.35 0.83 -15.85
CA ILE A 126 -7.64 1.71 -14.92
C ILE A 126 -6.61 0.87 -14.19
N THR A 127 -5.34 1.23 -14.34
CA THR A 127 -4.26 0.61 -13.59
C THR A 127 -4.17 1.25 -12.20
N ILE A 128 -4.16 0.45 -11.14
CA ILE A 128 -3.90 0.91 -9.77
C ILE A 128 -2.62 0.25 -9.27
N ILE A 129 -1.60 1.05 -9.01
CA ILE A 129 -0.33 0.57 -8.48
C ILE A 129 -0.30 0.79 -6.97
N PHE A 130 -0.17 -0.30 -6.22
CA PHE A 130 0.16 -0.29 -4.81
C PHE A 130 1.64 -0.56 -4.63
N THR A 131 2.38 0.36 -4.02
CA THR A 131 3.82 0.20 -3.83
C THR A 131 4.27 0.60 -2.43
N THR A 132 5.22 -0.15 -1.88
CA THR A 132 5.92 0.19 -0.63
C THR A 132 7.07 1.16 -0.84
N GLN A 133 7.35 1.50 -2.09
CA GLN A 133 8.37 2.46 -2.44
C GLN A 133 7.77 3.86 -2.40
N PRO A 134 8.54 4.88 -1.99
CA PRO A 134 8.22 6.25 -2.34
C PRO A 134 8.16 6.39 -3.87
N TYR A 135 7.27 7.23 -4.36
CA TYR A 135 7.13 7.46 -5.79
C TYR A 135 7.85 8.75 -6.21
N GLU A 136 8.58 8.67 -7.33
CA GLU A 136 9.28 9.80 -7.94
C GLU A 136 8.82 9.96 -9.39
N GLY A 137 7.91 10.91 -9.59
CA GLY A 137 7.30 11.19 -10.88
C GLY A 137 6.12 12.14 -10.79
N SER A 138 5.42 12.29 -11.92
CA SER A 138 4.19 13.08 -12.05
C SER A 138 3.07 12.49 -11.22
N GLU A 139 2.44 13.34 -10.41
CA GLU A 139 1.21 12.98 -9.70
C GLU A 139 -0.03 12.99 -10.62
N ASN A 140 0.11 13.49 -11.86
CA ASN A 140 -0.97 13.60 -12.84
C ASN A 140 -0.77 12.59 -13.95
N LEU A 141 -1.28 11.37 -13.75
CA LEU A 141 -1.17 10.27 -14.71
C LEU A 141 -2.57 9.90 -15.22
N PRO A 142 -2.82 9.95 -16.54
CA PRO A 142 -4.07 9.46 -17.13
C PRO A 142 -4.13 7.94 -16.99
N GLU A 143 -5.35 7.42 -16.88
CA GLU A 143 -5.70 5.99 -16.65
C GLU A 143 -4.98 5.23 -15.51
N ILE A 144 -4.08 5.88 -14.76
CA ILE A 144 -3.28 5.27 -13.71
C ILE A 144 -3.55 5.96 -12.37
N LEU A 145 -3.73 5.15 -11.32
CA LEU A 145 -3.71 5.58 -9.93
C LEU A 145 -2.51 4.98 -9.19
N ILE A 146 -1.81 5.79 -8.39
CA ILE A 146 -0.68 5.31 -7.58
C ILE A 146 -0.97 5.52 -6.11
N VAL A 147 -0.91 4.42 -5.35
CA VAL A 147 -0.91 4.40 -3.89
C VAL A 147 0.49 3.98 -3.43
N SER A 148 1.34 4.99 -3.22
CA SER A 148 2.72 4.79 -2.78
C SER A 148 2.85 4.87 -1.26
N LYS A 149 4.03 4.54 -0.74
CA LYS A 149 4.37 4.71 0.69
C LYS A 149 4.05 6.12 1.20
N ASP A 150 4.27 7.13 0.36
CA ASP A 150 4.04 8.53 0.70
C ASP A 150 2.54 8.84 0.97
N ASN A 151 1.63 8.04 0.38
CA ASN A 151 0.19 8.22 0.45
C ASN A 151 -0.50 7.24 1.43
N PHE A 152 0.22 6.27 2.00
CA PHE A 152 -0.36 5.24 2.87
C PHE A 152 -1.14 5.81 4.06
N LYS A 153 -0.68 6.92 4.64
CA LYS A 153 -1.39 7.58 5.74
C LYS A 153 -2.80 8.00 5.33
N SER A 154 -2.95 8.59 4.15
CA SER A 154 -4.25 8.99 3.61
C SER A 154 -5.08 7.76 3.29
N TYR A 155 -4.47 6.76 2.65
CA TYR A 155 -5.17 5.57 2.15
C TYR A 155 -5.67 4.64 3.25
N PHE A 156 -4.77 4.17 4.11
CA PHE A 156 -5.09 3.19 5.16
C PHE A 156 -5.55 3.85 6.46
N GLY A 157 -5.37 5.17 6.59
CA GLY A 157 -5.41 5.85 7.86
C GLY A 157 -4.11 5.66 8.66
N PRO A 158 -3.84 6.52 9.65
CA PRO A 158 -2.54 6.57 10.33
C PRO A 158 -2.17 5.23 11.00
N VAL A 159 -3.11 4.55 11.65
CA VAL A 159 -2.84 3.31 12.39
C VAL A 159 -2.50 2.14 11.46
N PHE A 160 -3.25 1.95 10.37
CA PHE A 160 -3.00 0.85 9.42
C PHE A 160 -1.83 1.16 8.49
N SER A 161 -1.61 2.44 8.14
CA SER A 161 -0.40 2.88 7.45
C SER A 161 0.86 2.53 8.23
N ALA A 162 0.87 2.75 9.56
CA ALA A 162 1.96 2.34 10.44
C ALA A 162 2.28 0.85 10.24
N ARG A 163 1.25 0.02 10.42
CA ARG A 163 1.39 -1.43 10.37
C ARG A 163 1.79 -1.94 8.98
N ALA A 164 1.21 -1.37 7.93
CA ALA A 164 1.57 -1.70 6.55
C ALA A 164 3.04 -1.33 6.29
N THR A 165 3.46 -0.11 6.65
CA THR A 165 4.85 0.32 6.54
C THR A 165 5.78 -0.57 7.36
N PHE A 166 5.43 -0.97 8.60
CA PHE A 166 6.24 -1.89 9.41
C PHE A 166 6.34 -3.29 8.84
N SER A 167 5.23 -3.85 8.36
CA SER A 167 5.22 -5.19 7.80
C SER A 167 5.92 -5.26 6.44
N LEU A 168 5.94 -4.17 5.69
CA LEU A 168 6.35 -4.17 4.29
C LEU A 168 7.68 -3.46 4.02
N THR A 169 8.08 -2.48 4.83
CA THR A 169 9.38 -1.81 4.71
C THR A 169 10.28 -2.34 5.81
N ARG A 170 11.49 -2.82 5.47
CA ARG A 170 12.49 -3.25 6.46
C ARG A 170 13.11 -2.06 7.21
N ASP A 171 12.42 -0.92 7.25
CA ASP A 171 12.87 0.25 7.96
C ASP A 171 12.95 -0.06 9.46
N ILE A 172 14.04 0.37 10.07
CA ILE A 172 14.30 0.13 11.48
C ILE A 172 13.40 1.06 12.28
N ASN A 173 12.29 0.53 12.81
CA ASN A 173 11.48 1.27 13.77
C ASN A 173 11.74 0.78 15.19
N PRO A 174 12.48 1.54 16.02
CA PRO A 174 12.81 1.11 17.36
C PRO A 174 11.64 1.06 18.33
N ASN A 175 10.46 1.57 17.98
CA ASN A 175 9.23 1.45 18.79
C ASN A 175 8.51 0.12 18.59
N PHE A 176 8.56 -0.46 17.39
CA PHE A 176 7.76 -1.62 17.03
C PHE A 176 8.56 -2.87 16.68
N TRP A 177 9.85 -2.75 16.37
CA TRP A 177 10.68 -3.92 16.11
C TRP A 177 10.81 -4.84 17.32
N ASP A 178 10.96 -6.13 17.04
CA ASP A 178 11.21 -7.11 18.07
C ASP A 178 12.63 -6.97 18.65
N ILE A 179 12.82 -7.59 19.81
CA ILE A 179 14.08 -7.55 20.57
C ILE A 179 15.27 -8.04 19.74
N ASN A 180 15.10 -9.11 18.97
CA ASN A 180 16.20 -9.67 18.19
C ASN A 180 16.51 -8.78 16.98
N GLY A 181 15.49 -8.20 16.35
CA GLY A 181 15.65 -7.21 15.29
C GLY A 181 16.53 -6.04 15.74
N LEU A 182 16.22 -5.42 16.89
CA LEU A 182 17.01 -4.29 17.38
C LEU A 182 18.44 -4.66 17.76
N LYS A 183 18.63 -5.76 18.49
CA LYS A 183 19.95 -6.21 18.94
C LYS A 183 20.89 -6.54 17.78
N ASN A 184 20.36 -7.15 16.73
CA ASN A 184 21.17 -7.63 15.62
C ASN A 184 21.47 -6.52 14.59
N THR A 185 20.66 -5.46 14.56
CA THR A 185 20.81 -4.41 13.55
C THR A 185 21.49 -3.14 14.08
N ILE A 186 21.15 -2.65 15.28
CA ILE A 186 21.71 -1.40 15.81
C ILE A 186 22.92 -1.70 16.70
N LYS A 187 24.14 -1.31 16.30
CA LYS A 187 25.32 -1.55 17.15
C LYS A 187 25.24 -0.69 18.41
N GLY A 188 25.69 -1.27 19.52
CA GLY A 188 25.61 -0.64 20.84
C GLY A 188 24.27 -0.87 21.56
N ILE A 189 23.31 -1.50 20.88
CA ILE A 189 22.13 -2.12 21.50
C ILE A 189 22.38 -3.62 21.54
N GLY A 190 22.77 -4.11 22.72
CA GLY A 190 23.04 -5.53 22.95
C GLY A 190 22.23 -6.03 24.14
N ASP A 191 22.48 -7.26 24.57
CA ASP A 191 21.80 -7.92 25.68
C ASP A 191 21.76 -7.06 26.95
N ASP A 192 22.86 -6.35 27.24
CA ASP A 192 22.98 -5.51 28.44
C ASP A 192 22.16 -4.22 28.39
N SER A 193 21.76 -3.74 27.20
CA SER A 193 21.04 -2.47 27.02
C SER A 193 19.63 -2.63 26.47
N ILE A 194 19.29 -3.78 25.89
CA ILE A 194 18.01 -3.97 25.17
C ILE A 194 16.79 -3.78 26.07
N ASN A 195 16.79 -4.28 27.31
CA ASN A 195 15.66 -4.13 28.21
C ASN A 195 15.39 -2.64 28.53
N THR A 196 16.46 -1.86 28.71
CA THR A 196 16.38 -0.42 28.90
C THR A 196 15.88 0.29 27.65
N VAL A 197 16.30 -0.15 26.46
CA VAL A 197 15.82 0.39 25.18
C VAL A 197 14.33 0.10 24.98
N ILE A 198 13.85 -1.09 25.32
CA ILE A 198 12.41 -1.42 25.20
C ILE A 198 11.60 -0.61 26.21
N ALA A 199 12.08 -0.46 27.44
CA ALA A 199 11.38 0.27 28.50
C ALA A 199 11.22 1.78 28.24
N LYS A 200 12.06 2.38 27.39
CA LYS A 200 12.03 3.82 27.05
C LYS A 200 11.14 4.17 25.87
N ARG A 201 10.48 3.18 25.24
CA ARG A 201 9.51 3.44 24.18
C ARG A 201 8.32 4.23 24.74
N PRO A 202 7.67 5.10 23.94
CA PRO A 202 7.98 5.39 22.55
C PRO A 202 9.04 6.49 22.35
N TYR A 203 9.79 6.38 21.27
CA TYR A 203 10.70 7.38 20.72
C TYR A 203 9.98 8.20 19.65
N ILE A 204 10.22 9.51 19.63
CA ILE A 204 9.47 10.46 18.77
C ILE A 204 10.34 11.06 17.66
N SER A 205 11.64 10.81 17.67
CA SER A 205 12.59 11.27 16.65
C SER A 205 13.94 10.55 16.79
N GLU A 206 14.77 10.66 15.76
CA GLU A 206 16.12 10.10 15.75
C GLU A 206 16.99 10.74 16.84
N ASP A 207 16.89 12.05 17.01
CA ASP A 207 17.56 12.77 18.09
C ASP A 207 17.07 12.32 19.46
N HIS A 208 15.75 12.16 19.66
CA HIS A 208 15.23 11.65 20.94
C HIS A 208 15.81 10.25 21.24
N PHE A 209 15.78 9.34 20.26
CA PHE A 209 16.29 7.99 20.42
C PHE A 209 17.78 7.96 20.79
N HIS A 210 18.62 8.72 20.10
CA HIS A 210 20.07 8.72 20.37
C HIS A 210 20.44 9.48 21.65
N ASN A 211 19.66 10.49 22.05
CA ASN A 211 19.87 11.17 23.33
C ASN A 211 19.63 10.24 24.51
N VAL A 212 18.57 9.43 24.46
CA VAL A 212 18.25 8.50 25.55
C VAL A 212 19.02 7.18 25.44
N ASN A 213 19.56 6.84 24.27
CA ASN A 213 20.38 5.65 24.02
C ASN A 213 21.74 6.04 23.38
N PRO A 214 22.65 6.72 24.10
CA PRO A 214 23.86 7.31 23.53
C PRO A 214 24.89 6.30 23.01
N LYS A 215 24.75 5.02 23.38
CA LYS A 215 25.59 3.92 22.87
C LYS A 215 25.13 3.41 21.50
N ALA A 216 23.89 3.69 21.10
CA ALA A 216 23.34 3.27 19.81
C ALA A 216 24.02 4.05 18.68
N ASP A 217 24.52 3.34 17.68
CA ASP A 217 25.20 3.95 16.56
C ASP A 217 24.23 4.59 15.55
N LYS A 218 24.70 5.66 14.90
CA LYS A 218 23.89 6.49 13.97
C LYS A 218 24.01 6.06 12.50
N ARG A 219 24.41 4.81 12.24
CA ARG A 219 24.73 4.33 10.89
C ARG A 219 23.49 3.95 10.08
N HIS A 220 22.39 3.66 10.77
CA HIS A 220 21.12 3.32 10.15
C HIS A 220 20.14 4.47 10.34
N LYS A 221 19.39 4.80 9.28
CA LYS A 221 18.26 5.71 9.38
C LYS A 221 17.13 5.00 10.13
N LEU A 222 16.60 5.66 11.15
CA LEU A 222 15.50 5.14 11.97
C LEU A 222 14.17 5.77 11.55
N ASP A 223 13.10 4.97 11.61
CA ASP A 223 11.72 5.43 11.42
C ASP A 223 11.01 5.49 12.79
N PHE A 224 10.29 6.58 13.06
CA PHE A 224 9.63 6.83 14.34
C PHE A 224 8.12 6.95 14.23
N PHE A 225 7.56 6.73 13.04
CA PHE A 225 6.12 6.70 12.85
C PHE A 225 5.44 5.74 13.85
N PRO A 226 4.22 6.03 14.33
CA PRO A 226 3.48 7.28 14.15
C PRO A 226 3.88 8.37 15.17
N PHE A 227 4.89 8.14 16.01
CA PHE A 227 5.20 8.98 17.17
C PHE A 227 5.99 10.25 16.85
N ASP A 228 6.52 10.37 15.63
CA ASP A 228 7.16 11.57 15.09
C ASP A 228 6.18 12.56 14.43
N ILE A 229 4.87 12.26 14.47
CA ILE A 229 3.82 13.11 13.90
C ILE A 229 3.16 13.93 15.00
N GLN A 230 3.11 15.25 14.83
CA GLN A 230 2.34 16.12 15.73
C GLN A 230 0.86 15.73 15.75
N GLY A 231 0.29 15.58 16.95
CA GLY A 231 -1.12 15.21 17.16
C GLY A 231 -1.40 13.70 17.25
N THR A 232 -0.38 12.84 17.24
CA THR A 232 -0.50 11.38 17.53
C THR A 232 -0.16 11.05 19.00
N GLU A 233 -0.15 12.05 19.89
CA GLU A 233 0.11 12.01 21.36
C GLU A 233 -0.82 11.06 22.16
N ILE A 234 -1.60 10.25 21.46
CA ILE A 234 -2.52 9.27 22.02
C ILE A 234 -1.65 8.16 22.65
N TYR A 235 -1.40 8.31 23.97
CA TYR A 235 -0.73 7.40 24.90
C TYR A 235 0.81 7.49 25.02
N ALA A 236 1.33 8.64 25.45
CA ALA A 236 2.41 8.61 26.44
C ALA A 236 1.77 8.82 27.82
N PRO A 237 1.80 7.87 28.76
CA PRO A 237 1.35 8.16 30.12
C PRO A 237 2.26 9.24 30.71
N ASP A 238 1.68 10.34 31.16
CA ASP A 238 2.31 11.54 31.75
C ASP A 238 3.11 11.29 33.05
N HIS A 239 3.49 10.05 33.33
CA HIS A 239 4.29 9.69 34.48
C HIS A 239 5.67 9.31 34.01
N LEU A 240 6.56 10.30 33.87
CA LEU A 240 8.01 10.22 34.14
C LEU A 240 8.72 11.56 33.84
N ILE A 241 8.06 12.70 34.12
CA ILE A 241 8.78 13.95 34.36
C ILE A 241 8.50 14.37 35.80
N GLU A 242 9.28 13.84 36.73
CA GLU A 242 9.60 14.54 37.98
C GLU A 242 11.11 14.45 38.21
N ASN A 243 11.74 15.63 38.12
CA ASN A 243 13.05 16.10 38.63
C ASN A 243 14.25 15.14 38.65
#